data_AF-A0AAN8J3G6-F1
#
_entry.id   AF-A0AAN8J3G6-F1
#
_cell.length_a   1.000
_cell.length_b   1.000
_cell.length_c   1.000
_cell.angle_alpha   90.00
_cell.angle_beta   90.00
_cell.angle_gamma   90.00
#
_symmetry.space_group_name_H-M   'P 1'
#
loop_
_entity.id
_entity.type
_entity.pdbx_description
1 polymer ?
#
loop_
_entity_poly.entity_id
_entity_poly.type
_entity_poly.pdbx_seq_one_letter_code
_entity_poly.pdbx_strand_id
1 'polypeptide(L)'
;MVGGQSRKTTVSSAPSPAQLRTYGKNHEMDFAKIYLAMQKGHKVCKINVLKKWDPAYKLLTLNMDTRQLFLTKLEQTAVRSKPTVLDLRHVREVQTLDYKLSAIQIGDKWKRDREIQNFDPLKILVISHGTQFTLKEWTLL
;
A
#
# COMPACT_ATOMS: atom_id res chain seq x y z
N MET A 1 28.12 33.26 -56.34
CA MET A 1 26.92 34.11 -56.50
C MET A 1 25.77 33.17 -56.84
N VAL A 2 24.67 32.94 -56.11
CA VAL A 2 23.96 33.45 -54.92
C VAL A 2 22.99 32.27 -54.63
N GLY A 3 22.75 31.68 -53.45
CA GLY A 3 22.76 32.15 -52.07
C GLY A 3 21.38 32.70 -51.67
N GLY A 4 20.47 31.92 -51.07
CA GLY A 4 19.30 32.54 -50.40
C GLY A 4 18.09 31.66 -50.08
N GLN A 5 17.98 31.29 -48.81
CA GLN A 5 16.76 30.83 -48.12
C GLN A 5 15.78 31.98 -47.81
N SER A 6 14.50 31.65 -47.58
CA SER A 6 13.57 32.16 -46.52
C SER A 6 12.11 32.23 -47.03
N ARG A 7 11.02 31.98 -46.29
CA ARG A 7 10.77 31.62 -44.88
C ARG A 7 9.28 31.20 -44.70
N LYS A 8 9.05 30.19 -43.85
CA LYS A 8 8.14 30.15 -42.67
C LYS A 8 6.60 30.13 -42.84
N THR A 9 5.97 29.07 -42.31
CA THR A 9 4.86 29.20 -41.35
C THR A 9 4.82 27.97 -40.43
N THR A 10 4.66 28.29 -39.15
CA THR A 10 4.60 27.39 -38.00
C THR A 10 3.17 26.93 -37.81
N VAL A 11 2.92 25.62 -37.73
CA VAL A 11 1.74 25.09 -37.00
C VAL A 11 2.13 23.78 -36.33
N SER A 12 2.21 23.90 -35.01
CA SER A 12 2.19 22.85 -34.01
C SER A 12 0.94 21.98 -34.14
N SER A 13 1.12 20.67 -34.33
CA SER A 13 0.08 19.67 -34.07
C SER A 13 0.54 18.80 -32.90
N ALA A 14 -0.02 19.12 -31.73
CA ALA A 14 0.11 18.38 -30.49
C ALA A 14 -0.37 16.91 -30.65
N PRO A 15 0.21 15.95 -29.91
CA PRO A 15 -0.45 14.68 -29.67
C PRO A 15 -1.44 14.85 -28.50
N SER A 16 -2.70 14.49 -28.72
CA SER A 16 -3.73 14.37 -27.68
C SER A 16 -4.84 13.46 -28.18
N PRO A 17 -5.67 12.89 -27.30
CA PRO A 17 -5.34 12.26 -26.02
C PRO A 17 -6.02 10.87 -25.92
N ALA A 18 -5.77 10.18 -24.81
CA ALA A 18 -6.56 9.03 -24.36
C ALA A 18 -6.52 7.80 -25.29
N GLN A 19 -5.40 7.07 -25.21
CA GLN A 19 -5.55 5.62 -25.06
C GLN A 19 -6.41 5.42 -23.81
N LEU A 20 -7.72 5.28 -24.01
CA LEU A 20 -8.58 4.60 -23.06
C LEU A 20 -7.83 3.31 -22.77
N ARG A 21 -7.20 3.23 -21.60
CA ARG A 21 -6.76 1.96 -21.05
C ARG A 21 -8.02 1.15 -21.00
N THR A 22 -8.18 0.28 -21.99
CA THR A 22 -9.08 -0.84 -21.97
C THR A 22 -8.69 -1.59 -20.71
N TYR A 23 -9.33 -1.26 -19.59
CA TYR A 23 -9.31 -2.10 -18.40
C TYR A 23 -9.84 -3.43 -18.92
N GLY A 24 -8.92 -4.38 -19.09
CA GLY A 24 -9.23 -5.67 -19.67
C GLY A 24 -10.47 -6.22 -18.97
N LYS A 25 -11.52 -6.46 -19.76
CA LYS A 25 -12.53 -7.45 -19.42
C LYS A 25 -11.78 -8.76 -19.25
N ASN A 26 -11.34 -9.10 -18.03
CA ASN A 26 -10.87 -10.41 -17.56
C ASN A 26 -10.26 -10.27 -16.16
N HIS A 27 -11.09 -10.12 -15.14
CA HIS A 27 -10.76 -10.63 -13.80
C HIS A 27 -12.05 -10.62 -12.97
N GLU A 28 -12.89 -11.65 -13.13
CA GLU A 28 -13.47 -12.17 -11.89
C GLU A 28 -12.26 -12.52 -11.02
N MET A 29 -12.04 -11.73 -9.97
CA MET A 29 -11.04 -12.07 -8.98
C MET A 29 -11.42 -13.45 -8.47
N ASP A 30 -10.54 -14.43 -8.68
CA ASP A 30 -10.73 -15.76 -8.10
C ASP A 30 -10.53 -15.62 -6.59
N PHE A 31 -11.61 -15.24 -5.92
CA PHE A 31 -11.62 -14.96 -4.50
C PHE A 31 -11.18 -16.20 -3.72
N ALA A 32 -11.47 -17.41 -4.20
CA ALA A 32 -10.99 -18.64 -3.58
C ALA A 32 -9.46 -18.70 -3.58
N LYS A 33 -8.80 -18.41 -4.71
CA LYS A 33 -7.34 -18.32 -4.76
C LYS A 33 -6.78 -17.21 -3.87
N ILE A 34 -7.44 -16.04 -3.85
CA ILE A 34 -7.01 -14.91 -3.02
C ILE A 34 -7.10 -15.26 -1.53
N TYR A 35 -8.23 -15.79 -1.08
CA TYR A 35 -8.41 -16.20 0.33
C TYR A 35 -7.44 -17.30 0.71
N LEU A 36 -7.22 -18.29 -0.15
CA LEU A 36 -6.23 -19.34 0.09
C LEU A 36 -4.82 -18.77 0.26
N ALA A 37 -4.42 -17.80 -0.58
CA ALA A 37 -3.14 -17.11 -0.44
C ALA A 37 -3.07 -16.32 0.88
N MET A 38 -4.14 -15.61 1.25
CA MET A 38 -4.20 -14.85 2.51
C MET A 38 -4.13 -15.76 3.75
N GLN A 39 -4.74 -16.95 3.69
CA GLN A 39 -4.67 -17.95 4.77
C GLN A 39 -3.27 -18.58 4.86
N LYS A 40 -2.62 -18.85 3.72
CA LYS A 40 -1.23 -19.35 3.67
C LYS A 40 -0.25 -18.35 4.27
N GLY A 41 -0.50 -17.07 4.05
CA GLY A 41 0.19 -15.96 4.69
C GLY A 41 1.24 -15.29 3.83
N HIS A 42 1.50 -14.03 4.18
CA HIS A 42 2.41 -13.14 3.46
C HIS A 42 3.43 -12.54 4.42
N LYS A 43 4.69 -12.49 3.97
CA LYS A 43 5.77 -11.86 4.74
C LYS A 43 5.64 -10.34 4.59
N VAL A 44 5.49 -9.64 5.71
CA VAL A 44 5.33 -8.19 5.76
C VAL A 44 6.22 -7.57 6.84
N CYS A 45 6.49 -6.29 6.74
CA CYS A 45 7.11 -5.46 7.78
C CYS A 45 6.07 -4.53 8.37
N LYS A 46 5.94 -4.50 9.71
CA LYS A 46 5.11 -3.49 10.37
C LYS A 46 5.92 -2.23 10.61
N ILE A 47 5.57 -1.16 9.92
CA ILE A 47 6.21 0.15 10.08
C ILE A 47 5.54 0.90 11.22
N ASN A 48 6.34 1.45 12.13
CA ASN A 48 5.87 2.37 13.14
C ASN A 48 6.34 3.77 12.77
N VAL A 49 5.44 4.57 12.21
CA VAL A 49 5.75 5.93 11.76
C VAL A 49 6.27 6.78 12.91
N LEU A 50 7.29 7.60 12.63
CA LEU A 50 8.02 8.46 13.57
C LEU A 50 8.72 7.70 14.70
N LYS A 51 8.81 6.36 14.63
CA LYS A 51 9.61 5.54 15.53
C LYS A 51 10.74 4.91 14.74
N LYS A 52 11.82 4.54 15.44
CA LYS A 52 12.90 3.75 14.85
C LYS A 52 12.30 2.50 14.20
N TRP A 53 12.56 2.31 12.91
CA TRP A 53 12.11 1.12 12.21
C TRP A 53 12.78 -0.12 12.78
N ASP A 54 11.93 -1.08 13.15
CA ASP A 54 12.29 -2.46 13.41
C ASP A 54 12.12 -3.29 12.12
N PRO A 55 13.21 -3.78 11.49
CA PRO A 55 13.15 -4.58 10.26
C PRO A 55 12.61 -6.01 10.49
N ALA A 56 12.06 -6.31 11.67
CA ALA A 56 11.49 -7.61 11.98
C ALA A 56 10.28 -7.95 11.08
N TYR A 57 10.53 -8.83 10.12
CA TYR A 57 9.49 -9.42 9.31
C TYR A 57 8.50 -10.23 10.15
N LYS A 58 7.24 -10.14 9.77
CA LYS A 58 6.12 -10.86 10.35
C LYS A 58 5.37 -11.62 9.26
N LEU A 59 4.77 -12.73 9.62
CA LEU A 59 3.82 -13.44 8.77
C LEU A 59 2.43 -12.88 9.05
N LEU A 60 1.81 -12.31 8.03
CA LEU A 60 0.41 -11.87 8.02
C LEU A 60 -0.46 -13.00 7.48
N THR A 61 -1.37 -13.54 8.29
CA THR A 61 -2.34 -14.56 7.86
C THR A 61 -3.77 -14.14 8.14
N LEU A 62 -4.70 -14.65 7.34
CA LEU A 62 -6.14 -14.53 7.54
C LEU A 62 -6.71 -15.83 8.14
N ASN A 63 -7.51 -15.72 9.19
CA ASN A 63 -8.42 -16.78 9.62
C ASN A 63 -9.83 -16.40 9.19
N MET A 64 -10.41 -17.22 8.31
CA MET A 64 -11.75 -17.00 7.74
C MET A 64 -12.86 -17.29 8.75
N ASP A 65 -12.68 -18.29 9.61
CA ASP A 65 -13.69 -18.71 10.59
C ASP A 65 -13.88 -17.64 11.66
N THR A 66 -12.77 -17.09 12.17
CA THR A 66 -12.82 -16.03 13.20
C THR A 66 -12.86 -14.61 12.62
N ARG A 67 -12.66 -14.47 11.30
CA ARG A 67 -12.53 -13.19 10.59
C ARG A 67 -11.44 -12.29 11.20
N GLN A 68 -10.27 -12.87 11.45
CA GLN A 68 -9.15 -12.19 12.09
C GLN A 68 -7.89 -12.25 11.23
N LEU A 69 -7.12 -11.16 11.25
CA LEU A 69 -5.76 -11.11 10.76
C LEU A 69 -4.78 -11.35 11.91
N PHE A 70 -3.76 -12.17 11.66
CA PHE A 70 -2.70 -12.46 12.62
C PHE A 70 -1.36 -11.95 12.07
N LEU A 71 -0.61 -11.25 12.91
CA LEU A 71 0.77 -10.83 12.67
C LEU A 71 1.69 -11.59 13.63
N THR A 72 2.34 -12.61 13.11
CA THR A 72 3.26 -13.48 13.87
C THR A 72 4.70 -13.09 13.56
N LYS A 73 5.55 -12.87 14.57
CA LYS A 73 6.97 -12.59 14.34
C LYS A 73 7.64 -13.81 13.70
N LEU A 74 8.40 -13.62 12.61
CA LEU A 74 9.07 -14.72 11.92
C LEU A 74 10.40 -15.14 12.58
N GLU A 75 10.91 -14.35 13.53
CA GLU A 75 12.20 -14.65 14.15
C GLU A 75 12.17 -15.88 15.05
N GLN A 76 13.19 -16.73 14.89
CA GLN A 76 13.52 -17.83 15.79
C GLN A 76 14.14 -17.29 17.08
N THR A 77 13.33 -16.65 17.91
CA THR A 77 13.70 -16.43 19.32
C THR A 77 13.17 -17.60 20.14
N ALA A 78 13.92 -18.03 21.16
CA ALA A 78 13.58 -19.20 22.00
C ALA A 78 12.21 -19.07 22.69
N VAL A 79 11.67 -17.85 22.78
CA VAL A 79 10.35 -17.57 23.35
C VAL A 79 9.39 -17.22 22.22
N ARG A 80 8.39 -18.08 21.97
CA ARG A 80 7.30 -17.78 21.03
C ARG A 80 6.52 -16.55 21.51
N SER A 81 6.73 -15.40 20.88
CA SER A 81 5.93 -14.21 21.13
C SER A 81 4.49 -14.43 20.67
N LYS A 82 3.51 -14.03 21.48
CA LYS A 82 2.08 -14.08 21.11
C LYS A 82 1.84 -13.25 19.85
N PRO A 83 1.09 -13.76 18.85
CA PRO A 83 0.79 -13.00 17.64
C PRO A 83 -0.04 -11.76 17.97
N THR A 84 0.17 -10.69 17.19
CA THR A 84 -0.72 -9.52 17.23
C THR A 84 -1.95 -9.86 16.39
N VAL A 85 -3.15 -9.66 16.94
CA VAL A 85 -4.41 -10.04 16.28
C VAL A 85 -5.22 -8.79 15.97
N LEU A 86 -5.82 -8.75 14.79
CA LEU A 86 -6.77 -7.73 14.36
C LEU A 86 -8.07 -8.39 13.91
N ASP A 87 -9.17 -8.04 14.57
CA ASP A 87 -10.50 -8.46 14.15
C ASP A 87 -10.99 -7.59 12.99
N LEU A 88 -11.35 -8.23 11.87
CA LEU A 88 -11.79 -7.52 10.67
C LEU A 88 -13.06 -6.69 10.89
N ARG A 89 -13.89 -7.04 11.88
CA ARG A 89 -15.10 -6.27 12.22
C ARG A 89 -14.78 -4.89 12.79
N HIS A 90 -13.56 -4.68 13.27
CA HIS A 90 -13.09 -3.39 13.77
C HIS A 90 -12.33 -2.58 12.72
N VAL A 91 -12.11 -3.12 11.52
CA VAL A 91 -11.50 -2.37 10.42
C VAL A 91 -12.48 -1.32 9.93
N ARG A 92 -12.02 -0.08 9.84
CA ARG A 92 -12.81 1.05 9.34
C ARG A 92 -12.44 1.43 7.93
N GLU A 93 -11.16 1.28 7.60
CA GLU A 93 -10.62 1.74 6.33
C GLU A 93 -9.32 0.98 6.02
N VAL A 94 -9.13 0.67 4.74
CA VAL A 94 -7.90 0.06 4.21
C VAL A 94 -7.51 0.81 2.95
N GLN A 95 -6.31 1.38 2.93
CA GLN A 95 -5.81 2.18 1.82
C GLN A 95 -4.32 1.98 1.62
N THR A 96 -3.83 2.31 0.43
CA THR A 96 -2.39 2.47 0.22
C THR A 96 -1.92 3.78 0.85
N LEU A 97 -0.63 3.86 1.20
CA LEU A 97 -0.04 5.12 1.65
C LEU A 97 -0.13 6.19 0.56
N ASP A 98 0.04 5.81 -0.72
CA ASP A 98 -0.12 6.73 -1.84
C ASP A 98 -1.48 7.42 -1.83
N TYR A 99 -2.59 6.68 -1.62
CA TYR A 99 -3.91 7.28 -1.54
C TYR A 99 -4.03 8.27 -0.38
N LYS A 100 -3.48 7.93 0.80
CA LYS A 100 -3.46 8.83 1.97
C LYS A 100 -2.73 10.14 1.69
N LEU A 101 -1.62 10.08 0.95
CA LEU A 101 -0.77 11.23 0.65
C LEU A 101 -1.31 12.08 -0.51
N SER A 102 -1.76 11.42 -1.58
CA SER A 102 -2.10 12.05 -2.85
C SER A 102 -3.56 12.52 -2.90
N ALA A 103 -4.49 11.72 -2.36
CA ALA A 103 -5.92 12.02 -2.41
C ALA A 103 -6.41 12.72 -1.14
N ILE A 104 -6.06 12.20 0.05
CA ILE A 104 -6.51 12.80 1.34
C ILE A 104 -5.59 13.94 1.79
N GLN A 105 -4.38 14.05 1.21
CA GLN A 105 -3.39 15.10 1.51
C GLN A 105 -2.90 15.10 2.97
N ILE A 106 -2.96 13.96 3.66
CA ILE A 106 -2.43 13.82 5.03
C ILE A 106 -0.92 13.57 4.95
N GLY A 107 -0.14 14.65 4.78
CA GLY A 107 1.30 14.57 4.55
C GLY A 107 2.18 14.67 5.80
N ASP A 108 1.74 15.39 6.83
CA ASP A 108 2.67 15.97 7.83
C ASP A 108 3.42 14.92 8.66
N LYS A 109 2.78 13.80 8.99
CA LYS A 109 3.39 12.72 9.77
C LYS A 109 4.37 11.90 8.92
N TRP A 110 3.99 11.60 7.68
CA TRP A 110 4.69 10.68 6.79
C TRP A 110 5.86 11.34 6.06
N LYS A 111 5.71 12.61 5.65
CA LYS A 111 6.78 13.41 5.04
C LYS A 111 7.91 13.76 5.99
N ARG A 112 7.73 13.58 7.31
CA ARG A 112 8.79 13.75 8.31
C ARG A 112 9.54 12.46 8.63
N ASP A 113 8.98 11.31 8.26
CA ASP A 113 9.59 10.01 8.48
C ASP A 113 10.54 9.69 7.32
N ARG A 114 11.85 9.75 7.56
CA ARG A 114 12.87 9.50 6.54
C ARG A 114 12.93 8.03 6.13
N GLU A 115 12.55 7.11 7.02
CA GLU A 115 12.62 5.69 6.74
C GLU A 115 11.52 5.29 5.77
N ILE A 116 10.28 5.74 6.02
CA ILE A 116 9.16 5.39 5.15
C ILE A 116 9.29 5.96 3.73
N GLN A 117 9.99 7.09 3.59
CA GLN A 117 10.26 7.72 2.29
C GLN A 117 11.15 6.88 1.37
N ASN A 118 11.85 5.87 1.90
CA ASN A 118 12.65 4.96 1.09
C ASN A 118 11.80 3.87 0.41
N PHE A 119 10.51 3.78 0.72
CA PHE A 119 9.60 2.78 0.15
C PHE A 119 8.65 3.37 -0.87
N ASP A 120 8.26 2.51 -1.81
CA ASP A 120 7.20 2.80 -2.75
C ASP A 120 5.85 2.91 -1.99
N PRO A 121 5.19 4.09 -2.00
CA PRO A 121 3.96 4.30 -1.24
C PRO A 121 2.78 3.47 -1.77
N LEU A 122 2.85 2.94 -3.00
CA LEU A 122 1.84 2.02 -3.53
C LEU A 122 1.92 0.62 -2.92
N LYS A 123 3.07 0.24 -2.35
CA LYS A 123 3.28 -1.06 -1.70
C LYS A 123 2.97 -1.04 -0.21
N ILE A 124 2.80 0.15 0.37
CA ILE A 124 2.49 0.29 1.79
C ILE A 124 0.98 0.29 1.99
N LEU A 125 0.49 -0.66 2.77
CA LEU A 125 -0.90 -0.76 3.18
C LEU A 125 -1.11 -0.14 4.56
N VAL A 126 -2.09 0.75 4.68
CA VAL A 126 -2.52 1.37 5.93
C VAL A 126 -3.91 0.85 6.28
N ILE A 127 -4.03 0.17 7.42
CA ILE A 127 -5.29 -0.36 7.95
C ILE A 127 -5.65 0.44 9.19
N SER A 128 -6.68 1.26 9.09
CA SER A 128 -7.26 2.01 10.20
C SER A 128 -8.30 1.15 10.91
N HIS A 129 -8.16 0.93 12.21
CA HIS A 129 -9.03 0.05 12.98
C HIS A 129 -9.32 0.57 14.38
N GLY A 130 -10.49 0.20 14.90
CA GLY A 130 -10.91 0.55 16.26
C GLY A 130 -12.41 0.80 16.38
N THR A 131 -12.85 0.83 17.63
CA THR A 131 -14.23 1.14 18.01
C THR A 131 -14.39 2.59 18.51
N GLN A 132 -13.27 3.29 18.74
CA GLN A 132 -13.23 4.66 19.24
C GLN A 132 -13.11 5.67 18.09
N PHE A 133 -13.33 6.94 18.38
CA PHE A 133 -13.13 8.04 17.44
C PHE A 133 -11.68 8.11 16.94
N THR A 134 -10.71 8.01 17.87
CA THR A 134 -9.30 7.92 17.51
C THR A 134 -8.97 6.47 17.11
N LEU A 135 -8.77 6.27 15.82
CA LEU A 135 -8.42 4.96 15.26
C LEU A 135 -6.94 4.64 15.48
N LYS A 136 -6.64 3.35 15.57
CA LYS A 136 -5.27 2.80 15.54
C LYS A 136 -4.93 2.39 14.11
N GLU A 137 -3.64 2.36 13.80
CA GLU A 137 -3.15 2.04 12.45
C GLU A 137 -2.23 0.82 12.48
N TRP A 138 -2.43 -0.10 11.53
CA TRP A 138 -1.37 -0.99 11.05
C TRP A 138 -0.85 -0.45 9.73
N THR A 139 0.42 -0.06 9.71
CA THR A 139 1.16 0.29 8.49
C THR A 139 2.03 -0.89 8.12
N LEU A 140 1.76 -1.50 6.98
CA LEU A 140 2.38 -2.75 6.54
C LEU A 140 3.06 -2.53 5.19
N LEU A 141 4.30 -3.00 5.08
CA LEU A 141 5.09 -3.08 3.85
C LEU A 141 5.25 -4.54 3.43
#